data_AF-A0A7V9SMJ5-F1
#
_entry.id   AF-A0A7V9SMJ5-F1
#
_cell.length_a   1.000
_cell.length_b   1.000
_cell.length_c   1.000
_cell.angle_alpha   90.00
_cell.angle_beta   90.00
_cell.angle_gamma   90.00
#
_symmetry.space_group_name_H-M   'P 1'
#
loop_
_entity.id
_entity.type
_entity.pdbx_description
1 polymer ?
#
loop_
_entity_poly.entity_id
_entity_poly.type
_entity_poly.pdbx_seq_one_letter_code
_entity_poly.pdbx_strand_id
1 'polypeptide(L)' 'MSVPHPANLDATFAALADPTRRAIVARLANADATVLELAAPFDIS' A
#
# COMPACT_ATOMS: atom_id res chain seq x y z
N MET A 1 15.99 -16.18 -6.04
CA MET A 1 15.34 -14.85 -5.90
C MET A 1 14.96 -14.41 -7.29
N SER A 2 13.67 -14.37 -7.63
CA SER A 2 13.24 -13.99 -8.99
C SER A 2 13.46 -12.48 -9.17
N VAL A 3 14.14 -12.07 -10.24
CA VAL A 3 14.33 -10.65 -10.55
C VAL A 3 12.97 -10.09 -10.98
N PRO A 4 12.44 -9.04 -10.33
CA PRO A 4 11.18 -8.47 -10.72
C PRO A 4 11.26 -7.94 -12.15
N HIS A 5 10.26 -8.29 -12.98
CA HIS A 5 10.14 -7.73 -14.32
C HIS A 5 9.85 -6.22 -14.24
N PRO A 6 10.36 -5.40 -15.18
CA PRO A 6 10.18 -3.95 -15.18
C PRO A 6 8.70 -3.55 -15.05
N ALA A 7 7.79 -4.22 -15.76
CA ALA A 7 6.35 -3.97 -15.66
C ALA A 7 5.77 -4.16 -14.24
N ASN A 8 6.33 -5.07 -13.43
CA ASN A 8 5.91 -5.25 -12.04
C ASN A 8 6.40 -4.13 -11.14
N LEU A 9 7.61 -3.61 -11.38
CA LEU A 9 8.14 -2.46 -10.65
C LEU A 9 7.37 -1.20 -10.99
N ASP A 10 7.06 -0.97 -12.27
CA ASP A 10 6.25 0.16 -12.72
C ASP A 10 4.87 0.16 -12.04
N ALA A 11 4.19 -0.99 -12.00
CA ALA A 11 2.92 -1.14 -11.28
C ALA A 11 3.06 -0.89 -9.77
N THR A 12 4.14 -1.37 -9.17
CA THR A 12 4.40 -1.17 -7.74
C THR A 12 4.63 0.30 -7.41
N PHE A 13 5.46 0.99 -8.18
CA PHE A 13 5.73 2.42 -7.99
C PHE A 13 4.49 3.27 -8.30
N ALA A 14 3.70 2.92 -9.31
CA ALA A 14 2.41 3.56 -9.58
C ALA A 14 1.44 3.38 -8.41
N ALA A 15 1.40 2.20 -7.78
CA ALA A 15 0.56 1.97 -6.60
C ALA A 15 1.04 2.77 -5.37
N LEU A 16 2.35 2.89 -5.18
CA LEU A 16 2.96 3.68 -4.09
C LEU A 16 2.97 5.20 -4.37
N ALA A 17 2.59 5.66 -5.55
CA ALA A 17 2.47 7.09 -5.83
C ALA A 17 1.30 7.73 -5.06
N ASP A 18 0.28 6.95 -4.70
CA ASP A 18 -0.87 7.41 -3.94
C ASP A 18 -0.56 7.55 -2.43
N PRO A 19 -0.75 8.74 -1.82
CA PRO A 19 -0.42 8.98 -0.41
C PRO A 19 -1.23 8.09 0.54
N THR A 20 -2.49 7.78 0.23
CA THR A 20 -3.35 6.92 1.04
C THR A 20 -2.83 5.49 1.05
N ARG A 21 -2.50 4.92 -0.11
CA ARG A 21 -1.87 3.59 -0.23
C ARG A 21 -0.54 3.52 0.52
N ARG A 22 0.31 4.55 0.44
CA ARG A 22 1.57 4.59 1.22
C ARG A 22 1.31 4.55 2.72
N ALA A 23 0.32 5.30 3.21
CA ALA A 23 -0.02 5.30 4.62
C ALA A 23 -0.56 3.93 5.09
N ILE A 24 -1.36 3.25 4.26
CA ILE A 24 -1.84 1.88 4.53
C ILE A 24 -0.66 0.91 4.62
N VAL A 25 0.24 0.91 3.62
CA VAL A 25 1.42 0.02 3.60
C VAL A 25 2.35 0.31 4.79
N ALA A 26 2.59 1.57 5.11
CA ALA A 26 3.42 1.95 6.24
C ALA A 26 2.84 1.45 7.58
N ARG A 27 1.52 1.47 7.74
CA ARG A 27 0.87 0.92 8.94
C ARG A 27 1.02 -0.59 9.03
N LEU A 28 0.74 -1.30 7.93
CA LEU A 28 0.86 -2.76 7.85
C LEU A 28 2.30 -3.26 8.02
N ALA A 29 3.28 -2.46 7.61
CA ALA A 29 4.69 -2.78 7.83
C ALA A 29 5.09 -2.79 9.31
N ASN A 30 4.34 -2.11 10.18
CA ASN A 30 4.60 -2.06 11.62
C ASN A 30 3.80 -3.11 12.40
N ALA A 31 2.53 -3.33 12.03
CA ALA A 31 1.66 -4.30 12.68
C ALA A 31 0.45 -4.67 11.79
N ASP A 32 -0.15 -5.82 12.08
CA ASP A 32 -1.41 -6.23 11.46
C ASP A 32 -2.55 -5.25 11.80
N ALA A 33 -3.47 -5.06 10.86
CA ALA A 33 -4.66 -4.24 11.06
C ALA A 33 -5.81 -4.76 10.18
N THR A 34 -7.04 -4.60 10.66
CA THR A 34 -8.25 -4.91 9.89
C THR A 34 -8.52 -3.83 8.83
N VAL A 35 -9.30 -4.17 7.81
CA VAL A 35 -9.69 -3.24 6.75
C VAL A 35 -10.40 -1.99 7.31
N LEU A 36 -11.27 -2.17 8.30
CA LEU A 36 -11.97 -1.06 8.96
C LEU A 36 -11.00 -0.12 9.69
N GLU A 37 -10.02 -0.68 10.39
CA GLU A 37 -9.00 0.13 11.08
C GLU A 37 -8.10 0.89 10.10
N LEU A 38 -7.78 0.29 8.95
CA LEU A 38 -7.02 0.94 7.88
C LEU A 38 -7.80 2.05 7.19
N ALA A 39 -9.11 1.88 7.03
CA ALA A 39 -9.99 2.85 6.38
C ALA A 39 -10.38 4.03 7.29
N ALA A 40 -10.48 3.82 8.60
CA ALA A 40 -10.92 4.83 9.57
C ALA A 40 -10.28 6.24 9.45
N PRO A 41 -8.97 6.43 9.15
CA PRO A 41 -8.37 7.76 9.02
C PRO A 41 -8.60 8.42 7.65
N PHE A 42 -9.24 7.74 6.70
CA PHE A 42 -9.45 8.23 5.35
C PHE A 42 -10.95 8.31 5.04
N ASP A 43 -11.36 9.28 4.24
CA ASP A 43 -12.74 9.37 3.74
C ASP A 43 -12.93 8.41 2.55
N ILE A 44 -12.96 7.11 2.85
CA ILE A 44 -13.11 6.03 1.87
C ILE A 44 -14.44 5.32 2.16
N SER A 45 -15.33 5.27 1.16
CA SER A 45 -16.64 4.61 1.22
C SER A 45 -16.58 3.13 0.88
#